data_AF-A0A7J9DM79-F1
#
_entry.id   AF-A0A7J9DM79-F1
#
_cell.length_a   1.000
_cell.length_b   1.000
_cell.length_c   1.000
_cell.angle_alpha   90.00
_cell.angle_beta   90.00
_cell.angle_gamma   90.00
#
_symmetry.space_group_name_H-M   'P 1'
#
loop_
_entity.id
_entity.type
_entity.pdbx_description
1 polymer ?
#
loop_
_entity_poly.entity_id
_entity_poly.type
_entity_poly.pdbx_seq_one_letter_code
_entity_poly.pdbx_strand_id
1 'polypeptide(L)'
;MPKRKTDKAYVLDKKKHLARLNISEAGKVLLKRGEGKLEKQFRMNCIGCGLFVCYRAEEDLETASFIYAVDGALSTVAAETNPQDAPVPPCISQLEGGLVQVAIEVEDRAQRSAITSNRI
;
A
#
# COMPACT_ATOMS: atom_id res chain seq x y z
N MET A 1 -6.61 0.82 -8.28
CA MET A 1 -5.22 0.37 -8.55
C MET A 1 -5.20 -1.05 -9.08
N PRO A 2 -4.39 -1.36 -10.11
CA PRO A 2 -4.23 -2.73 -10.61
C PRO A 2 -3.55 -3.62 -9.57
N LYS A 3 -3.88 -4.92 -9.57
CA LYS A 3 -3.26 -5.95 -8.71
C LYS A 3 -2.32 -6.85 -9.51
N ARG A 4 -1.21 -7.24 -8.91
CA ARG A 4 -0.30 -8.27 -9.47
C ARG A 4 -0.92 -9.65 -9.37
N LYS A 5 -0.64 -10.51 -10.36
CA LYS A 5 -1.08 -11.91 -10.33
C LYS A 5 -0.28 -12.79 -9.37
N THR A 6 0.98 -12.43 -9.11
CA THR A 6 1.95 -13.25 -8.36
C THR A 6 1.71 -13.27 -6.85
N ASP A 7 1.29 -12.15 -6.28
CA ASP A 7 1.15 -11.95 -4.83
C ASP A 7 -0.01 -11.02 -4.46
N LYS A 8 -0.89 -10.71 -5.42
CA LYS A 8 -2.08 -9.85 -5.23
C LYS A 8 -1.76 -8.42 -4.76
N ALA A 9 -0.49 -8.05 -4.70
CA ALA A 9 -0.07 -6.71 -4.31
C ALA A 9 -0.66 -5.67 -5.25
N TYR A 10 -1.11 -4.56 -4.69
CA TYR A 10 -1.57 -3.42 -5.48
C TYR A 10 -0.38 -2.66 -6.03
N VAL A 11 -0.48 -2.24 -7.28
CA VAL A 11 0.56 -1.47 -7.96
C VAL A 11 0.24 0.02 -7.87
N LEU A 12 1.12 0.76 -7.19
CA LEU A 12 1.14 2.22 -7.15
C LEU A 12 2.16 2.72 -8.18
N ASP A 13 1.70 3.50 -9.15
CA ASP A 13 2.55 4.22 -10.10
C ASP A 13 2.79 5.64 -9.56
N LYS A 14 4.02 5.97 -9.17
CA LYS A 14 4.37 7.28 -8.60
C LYS A 14 4.12 8.44 -9.56
N LYS A 15 4.04 8.18 -10.88
CA LYS A 15 3.74 9.24 -11.87
C LYS A 15 2.25 9.56 -11.94
N LYS A 16 1.39 8.60 -11.61
CA LYS A 16 -0.06 8.73 -11.71
C LYS A 16 -0.72 9.09 -10.39
N HIS A 17 -0.11 8.68 -9.28
CA HIS A 17 -0.69 8.78 -7.95
C HIS A 17 0.23 9.52 -6.99
N LEU A 18 -0.34 10.47 -6.24
CA LEU A 18 0.31 11.03 -5.05
C LEU A 18 0.09 10.06 -3.90
N ALA A 19 1.17 9.68 -3.22
CA ALA A 19 1.14 8.78 -2.07
C ALA A 19 1.95 9.37 -0.92
N ARG A 20 1.33 9.50 0.26
CA ARG A 20 2.02 9.81 1.51
C ARG A 20 2.26 8.49 2.25
N LEU A 21 3.54 8.13 2.41
CA LEU A 21 3.91 6.84 2.99
C LEU A 21 4.59 7.05 4.34
N ASN A 22 3.98 6.57 5.42
CA ASN A 22 4.57 6.58 6.75
C ASN A 22 5.30 5.25 7.03
N ILE A 23 6.44 5.09 6.37
CA ILE A 23 7.16 3.81 6.25
C ILE A 23 8.65 3.94 6.58
N SER A 24 9.24 2.81 6.97
CA SER A 24 10.67 2.65 7.26
C SER A 24 11.23 1.47 6.46
N GLU A 25 12.53 1.52 6.17
CA GLU A 25 13.22 0.44 5.47
C GLU A 25 13.22 -0.86 6.28
N ALA A 26 12.87 -1.96 5.63
CA ALA A 26 12.74 -3.29 6.25
C ALA A 26 13.62 -4.35 5.57
N GLY A 27 14.66 -3.89 4.87
CA GLY A 27 15.67 -4.74 4.25
C GLY A 27 15.31 -5.27 2.86
N LYS A 28 16.17 -6.17 2.37
CA LYS A 28 16.15 -6.66 1.00
C LYS A 28 15.98 -8.18 0.96
N VAL A 29 15.09 -8.65 0.10
CA VAL A 29 14.80 -10.08 -0.10
C VAL A 29 14.90 -10.41 -1.58
N LEU A 30 15.47 -11.56 -1.91
CA LEU A 30 15.47 -12.12 -3.25
C LEU A 30 14.54 -13.32 -3.28
N LEU A 31 13.42 -13.21 -3.99
CA LEU A 31 12.42 -14.26 -4.10
C LEU A 31 12.62 -15.07 -5.37
N LYS A 32 12.52 -16.39 -5.25
CA LYS A 32 12.37 -17.28 -6.41
C LYS A 32 10.90 -17.31 -6.81
N ARG A 33 10.62 -16.81 -8.00
CA ARG A 33 9.33 -16.95 -8.70
C ARG A 33 9.40 -18.16 -9.64
N GLY A 34 8.27 -18.53 -10.24
CA GLY A 34 8.18 -19.67 -11.15
C GLY A 34 9.21 -19.62 -12.29
N GLU A 35 9.50 -20.78 -12.89
CA GLU A 35 10.40 -20.93 -14.06
C GLU A 35 11.79 -20.28 -13.88
N GLY A 36 12.35 -20.32 -12.66
CA GLY A 36 13.71 -19.80 -12.41
C GLY A 36 13.82 -18.27 -12.40
N LYS A 37 12.70 -17.54 -12.42
CA LYS A 37 12.70 -16.08 -12.32
C LYS A 37 13.03 -15.66 -10.89
N LEU A 38 13.90 -14.68 -10.72
CA LEU A 38 14.23 -14.08 -9.43
C LEU A 38 13.65 -12.67 -9.36
N GLU A 39 13.06 -12.33 -8.22
CA GLU A 39 12.49 -11.00 -7.95
C GLU A 39 13.19 -10.41 -6.73
N LYS A 40 13.87 -9.28 -6.94
CA LYS A 40 14.46 -8.51 -5.85
C LYS A 40 13.38 -7.59 -5.25
N GLN A 41 13.25 -7.62 -3.93
CA GLN A 41 12.32 -6.80 -3.19
C GLN A 41 13.07 -6.01 -2.13
N PHE A 42 12.92 -4.71 -2.13
CA PHE A 42 13.28 -3.83 -1.01
C PHE A 42 12.00 -3.56 -0.24
N ARG A 43 11.92 -4.13 0.97
CA ARG A 43 10.71 -4.14 1.80
C ARG A 43 10.68 -2.92 2.68
N MET A 44 9.46 -2.47 2.97
CA MET A 44 9.19 -1.32 3.81
C MET A 44 8.12 -1.69 4.83
N ASN A 45 8.36 -1.29 6.08
CA ASN A 45 7.45 -1.50 7.19
C ASN A 45 6.74 -0.21 7.56
N CYS A 46 5.51 -0.30 8.03
CA CYS A 46 4.84 0.85 8.63
C CYS A 46 5.58 1.29 9.90
N ILE A 47 5.82 2.59 10.04
CA ILE A 47 6.51 3.14 11.23
C ILE A 47 5.68 2.92 12.50
N GLY A 48 4.34 3.01 12.41
CA GLY A 48 3.47 2.90 13.58
C GLY A 48 3.41 1.51 14.20
N CYS A 49 3.44 0.46 13.38
CA CYS A 49 3.22 -0.92 13.85
C CYS A 49 4.31 -1.91 13.46
N GLY A 50 5.31 -1.50 12.69
CA GLY A 50 6.40 -2.36 12.24
C GLY A 50 6.00 -3.43 11.22
N LEU A 51 4.75 -3.48 10.77
CA LEU A 51 4.28 -4.49 9.83
C LEU A 51 4.78 -4.22 8.41
N PHE A 52 5.04 -5.29 7.67
CA PHE A 52 5.39 -5.24 6.26
C PHE A 52 4.17 -4.85 5.41
N VAL A 53 4.22 -3.66 4.82
CA VAL A 53 3.06 -3.07 4.13
C VAL A 53 3.29 -2.85 2.64
N CYS A 54 4.53 -2.62 2.22
CA CYS A 54 4.84 -2.45 0.81
C CYS A 54 6.30 -2.79 0.49
N TYR A 55 6.58 -2.97 -0.79
CA TYR A 55 7.94 -3.17 -1.28
C TYR A 55 8.13 -2.49 -2.65
N ARG A 56 9.38 -2.38 -3.07
CA ARG A 56 9.80 -1.83 -4.37
C ARG A 56 10.89 -2.69 -5.01
N ALA A 57 11.10 -2.55 -6.32
CA ALA A 57 12.10 -3.33 -7.06
C ALA A 57 13.48 -2.66 -7.03
N GLU A 58 13.50 -1.33 -6.97
CA GLU A 58 14.68 -0.47 -6.89
C GLU A 58 15.06 -0.17 -5.44
N GLU A 59 16.35 0.04 -5.20
CA GLU A 59 16.87 0.29 -3.85
C GLU A 59 16.42 1.64 -3.32
N ASP A 60 16.51 2.69 -4.12
CA ASP A 60 16.14 4.03 -3.68
C ASP A 60 14.66 4.32 -3.95
N LEU A 61 13.95 4.79 -2.92
CA LEU A 61 12.53 5.14 -3.02
C LEU A 61 12.27 6.22 -4.09
N GLU A 62 13.20 7.14 -4.30
CA GLU A 62 13.08 8.20 -5.30
C GLU A 62 13.12 7.66 -6.73
N THR A 63 14.01 6.70 -6.99
CA THR A 63 14.18 6.10 -8.33
C THR A 63 13.12 5.06 -8.66
N ALA A 64 12.52 4.44 -7.63
CA ALA A 64 11.48 3.43 -7.80
C ALA A 64 10.26 4.02 -8.50
N SER A 65 9.94 3.57 -9.71
CA SER A 65 8.76 4.06 -10.44
C SER A 65 7.45 3.47 -9.90
N PHE A 66 7.54 2.27 -9.33
CA PHE A 66 6.41 1.52 -8.81
C PHE A 66 6.63 1.16 -7.34
N ILE A 67 5.55 1.24 -6.58
CA ILE A 67 5.47 0.73 -5.21
C ILE A 67 4.39 -0.34 -5.19
N TYR A 68 4.70 -1.46 -4.54
CA TYR A 68 3.79 -2.59 -4.44
C TYR A 68 3.28 -2.70 -3.01
N ALA A 69 2.02 -2.31 -2.80
CA ALA A 69 1.37 -2.44 -1.50
C ALA A 69 0.86 -3.87 -1.32
N VAL A 70 1.23 -4.50 -0.21
CA VAL A 70 0.86 -5.89 0.09
C VAL A 70 -0.67 -6.01 0.18
N ASP A 71 -1.22 -7.15 -0.24
CA ASP A 71 -2.66 -7.41 -0.15
C ASP A 71 -3.11 -7.31 1.32
N GLY A 72 -4.15 -6.52 1.59
CA GLY A 72 -4.62 -6.23 2.95
C GLY A 72 -3.93 -5.05 3.65
N ALA A 73 -2.89 -4.45 3.07
CA ALA A 73 -2.22 -3.27 3.65
C ALA A 73 -2.95 -1.94 3.36
N LEU A 74 -3.98 -1.96 2.51
CA LEU A 74 -4.77 -0.78 2.12
C LEU A 74 -6.20 -0.89 2.65
N SER A 75 -6.74 0.22 3.13
CA SER A 75 -8.15 0.38 3.50
C SER A 75 -8.78 1.49 2.66
N THR A 76 -10.04 1.32 2.27
CA THR A 76 -10.83 2.35 1.55
C THR A 76 -11.52 3.33 2.49
N VAL A 77 -11.42 3.13 3.80
CA VAL A 77 -11.88 4.12 4.78
C VAL A 77 -10.88 5.27 4.73
N ALA A 78 -11.28 6.37 4.10
CA ALA A 78 -10.58 7.63 4.26
C ALA A 78 -10.58 7.95 5.77
N ALA A 79 -9.41 8.21 6.34
CA ALA A 79 -9.37 8.88 7.64
C ALA A 79 -9.83 10.31 7.38
N GLU A 80 -11.14 10.52 7.26
CA GLU A 80 -11.76 11.85 7.23
C GLU A 80 -11.59 12.46 8.61
N THR A 81 -10.38 12.94 8.90
CA THR A 81 -10.10 13.46 10.23
C THR A 81 -9.22 14.69 10.07
N ASN A 82 -9.85 15.84 10.33
CA ASN A 82 -9.17 16.91 11.02
C ASN A 82 -8.44 16.26 12.22
N PRO A 83 -7.12 16.47 12.44
CA PRO A 83 -6.29 15.65 13.34
C PRO A 83 -6.77 15.51 14.78
N GLN A 84 -7.74 16.31 15.22
CA GLN A 84 -8.27 16.36 16.58
C GLN A 84 -9.56 15.58 16.81
N ASP A 85 -10.32 15.19 15.78
CA ASP A 85 -11.69 14.67 15.93
C ASP A 85 -11.93 13.28 15.33
N ALA A 86 -10.89 12.49 15.10
CA ALA A 86 -11.05 11.10 14.66
C ALA A 86 -11.65 10.22 15.77
N PRO A 87 -12.89 9.69 15.67
CA PRO A 87 -13.33 8.64 16.55
C PRO A 87 -12.65 7.35 16.09
N VAL A 88 -11.53 7.05 16.73
CA VAL A 88 -10.75 5.85 16.46
C VAL A 88 -11.61 4.61 16.77
N PRO A 89 -11.91 3.74 15.78
CA PRO A 89 -12.65 2.53 16.05
C PRO A 89 -11.82 1.60 16.97
N PRO A 90 -12.45 0.71 17.75
CA PRO A 90 -11.78 -0.08 18.80
C PRO A 90 -10.71 -1.05 18.30
N CYS A 91 -10.45 -1.14 16.99
CA CYS A 91 -9.27 -1.79 16.42
C CYS A 91 -7.98 -0.95 16.51
N ILE A 92 -8.06 0.30 16.96
CA ILE A 92 -6.90 1.15 17.36
C ILE A 92 -6.80 1.25 18.90
N SER A 93 -7.70 0.57 19.63
CA SER A 93 -7.46 0.18 21.02
C SER A 93 -6.69 -1.13 21.03
N GLN A 94 -5.65 -1.24 21.87
CA GLN A 94 -4.99 -2.51 22.11
C GLN A 94 -6.01 -3.53 22.62
N LEU A 95 -6.24 -4.59 21.84
CA LEU A 95 -6.85 -5.83 22.31
C LEU A 95 -5.82 -6.94 22.12
N GLU A 96 -5.73 -7.82 23.11
CA GLU A 96 -4.81 -8.97 23.09
C GLU A 96 -4.92 -9.73 21.75
N GLY A 97 -3.79 -9.90 21.04
CA GLY A 97 -3.74 -10.74 19.83
C GLY A 97 -2.95 -10.22 18.63
N GLY A 98 -2.49 -8.97 18.60
CA GLY A 98 -1.38 -8.55 17.72
C GLY A 98 -1.66 -8.36 16.22
N LEU A 99 -2.77 -7.72 15.83
CA LEU A 99 -2.99 -7.28 14.44
C LEU A 99 -3.13 -5.76 14.35
N VAL A 100 -2.51 -5.13 13.33
CA VAL A 100 -2.54 -3.67 13.12
C VAL A 100 -2.86 -3.32 11.67
N GLN A 101 -3.58 -2.21 11.46
CA GLN A 101 -4.01 -1.68 10.16
C GLN A 101 -3.31 -0.36 9.81
N VAL A 102 -3.06 -0.13 8.52
CA VAL A 102 -2.36 1.06 7.98
C VAL A 102 -3.21 1.72 6.91
N ALA A 103 -3.24 3.06 6.89
CA ALA A 103 -3.90 3.86 5.86
C ALA A 103 -2.87 4.44 4.88
N ILE A 104 -3.12 4.29 3.57
CA ILE A 104 -2.35 4.94 2.51
C ILE A 104 -3.35 5.73 1.66
N GLU A 105 -3.23 7.06 1.70
CA GLU A 105 -4.02 7.96 0.85
C GLU A 105 -3.44 7.96 -0.57
N VAL A 106 -4.32 7.79 -1.56
CA VAL A 106 -3.99 7.78 -2.99
C VAL A 106 -4.93 8.73 -3.70
N GLU A 107 -4.44 9.90 -4.12
CA GLU A 107 -5.18 10.82 -4.98
C GLU A 107 -4.84 10.57 -6.46
N ASP A 108 -5.89 10.42 -7.28
CA ASP A 108 -5.80 10.24 -8.72
C ASP A 108 -5.75 11.61 -9.42
N ARG A 109 -4.66 11.90 -10.13
CA ARG A 109 -4.51 13.16 -10.91
C ARG A 109 -5.26 13.15 -12.24
N ALA A 110 -5.96 12.07 -12.59
CA ALA A 110 -6.73 11.99 -13.82
C ALA A 110 -8.21 12.30 -13.58
N GLN A 111 -8.61 13.57 -13.77
CA GLN A 111 -10.01 13.86 -14.08
C GLN A 111 -10.38 13.13 -15.38
N ARG A 112 -11.19 12.07 -15.28
CA ARG A 112 -12.18 11.63 -16.29
C ARG A 112 -13.10 10.58 -15.67
N SER A 113 -14.29 11.04 -15.28
CA SER A 113 -15.42 10.20 -14.91
C SER A 113 -15.86 9.36 -16.11
N ALA A 114 -15.81 8.04 -16.00
CA ALA A 114 -16.54 7.14 -16.89
C ALA A 114 -16.76 5.78 -16.21
N ILE A 115 -18.01 5.49 -15.85
CA ILE A 115 -18.86 4.44 -16.45
C ILE A 115 -20.18 4.41 -15.67
N THR A 116 -21.27 4.85 -16.30
CA THR A 116 -22.64 4.58 -15.88
C THR A 116 -23.05 3.26 -16.52
N SER A 117 -23.41 2.25 -15.71
CA SER A 117 -24.05 1.04 -16.21
C SER A 117 -25.55 1.31 -16.34
N ASN A 118 -26.02 1.45 -17.58
CA ASN A 118 -27.44 1.39 -17.92
C ASN A 118 -27.90 -0.07 -17.86
N ARG A 119 -28.97 -0.35 -17.11
CA ARG A 119 -29.76 -1.57 -17.27
C ARG A 119 -31.14 -1.18 -17.79
N ILE A 120 -31.54 -1.90 -18.84
CA ILE A 120 -32.84 -1.85 -19.54
C ILE A 120 -33.95 -2.25 -18.56
#